data_AF-A0A7V1RES2-F1
#
_entry.id   AF-A0A7V1RES2-F1
#
_cell.length_a   1.000
_cell.length_b   1.000
_cell.length_c   1.000
_cell.angle_alpha   90.00
_cell.angle_beta   90.00
_cell.angle_gamma   90.00
#
_symmetry.space_group_name_H-M   'P 1'
#
loop_
_entity.id
_entity.type
_entity.pdbx_description
1 polymer ?
#
loop_
_entity_poly.entity_id
_entity_poly.type
_entity_poly.pdbx_seq_one_letter_code
_entity_poly.pdbx_strand_id
1 'polypeptide(L)'
;MNPRAPRGIHPGEGRVFLALIGLIVAVGMVNAHRASAPTPPPANPLLRELPNYLDDPASGTRRMDELARRAKGRYEKLTEMEQRWVEGVTAGHGARMIEMRWAEMQRREKALREAKKPDVRGGSRPEGRSADRP
;
A
#
# COMPACT_ATOMS: atom_id res chain seq x y z
N MET A 1 -4.46 -78.64 18.87
CA MET A 1 -4.93 -77.29 18.49
C MET A 1 -4.93 -76.44 19.74
N ASN A 2 -4.06 -75.42 19.82
CA ASN A 2 -3.94 -74.52 20.98
C ASN A 2 -4.29 -73.08 20.54
N PRO A 3 -5.26 -72.41 21.18
CA PRO A 3 -5.58 -71.02 20.87
C PRO A 3 -4.54 -70.05 21.47
N ARG A 4 -4.06 -69.12 20.63
CA ARG A 4 -3.20 -67.99 21.02
C ARG A 4 -3.99 -67.02 21.92
N ALA A 5 -3.41 -66.67 23.07
CA ALA A 5 -3.86 -65.55 23.89
C ALA A 5 -3.54 -64.20 23.23
N PRO A 6 -4.40 -63.17 23.38
CA PRO A 6 -4.13 -61.82 22.91
C PRO A 6 -3.03 -61.16 23.75
N ARG A 7 -2.12 -60.47 23.08
CA ARG A 7 -1.01 -59.71 23.68
C ARG A 7 -1.59 -58.62 24.59
N GLY A 8 -1.19 -58.65 25.86
CA GLY A 8 -1.51 -57.61 26.83
C GLY A 8 -0.95 -56.27 26.40
N ILE A 9 -1.81 -55.26 26.41
CA ILE A 9 -1.41 -53.86 26.30
C ILE A 9 -0.67 -53.53 27.60
N HIS A 10 0.61 -53.16 27.49
CA HIS A 10 1.45 -52.88 28.64
C HIS A 10 0.99 -51.58 29.33
N PRO A 11 0.81 -51.58 30.66
CA PRO A 11 0.29 -50.41 31.42
C PRO A 11 1.26 -49.20 31.48
N GLY A 12 2.38 -49.24 30.75
CA GLY A 12 3.37 -48.17 30.69
C GLY A 12 3.19 -47.17 29.55
N GLU A 13 2.56 -47.54 28.44
CA GLU A 13 2.54 -46.71 27.21
C GLU A 13 1.56 -45.53 27.28
N GLY A 14 0.42 -45.67 27.96
CA GLY A 14 -0.56 -44.56 28.10
C GLY A 14 -0.03 -43.38 28.92
N ARG A 15 0.94 -43.62 29.81
CA ARG A 15 1.55 -42.59 30.65
C ARG A 15 2.54 -41.72 29.87
N VAL A 16 3.26 -42.30 28.91
CA VAL A 16 4.22 -41.57 28.07
C VAL A 16 3.49 -40.63 27.12
N PHE A 17 2.37 -41.08 26.53
CA PHE A 17 1.54 -40.23 25.68
C PHE A 17 0.91 -39.04 26.43
N LEU A 18 0.41 -39.26 27.66
CA LEU A 18 -0.14 -38.17 28.48
C LEU A 18 0.95 -37.18 28.95
N ALA A 19 2.15 -37.66 29.28
CA ALA A 19 3.27 -36.80 29.66
C ALA A 19 3.75 -35.92 28.48
N LEU A 20 3.72 -36.45 27.25
CA LEU A 20 4.09 -35.68 26.05
C LEU A 20 3.06 -34.58 25.73
N ILE A 21 1.76 -34.88 25.86
CA ILE A 21 0.68 -33.90 25.69
C ILE A 21 0.76 -32.82 26.78
N GLY A 22 1.02 -33.22 28.03
CA GLY A 22 1.23 -32.30 29.15
C GLY A 22 2.40 -31.34 28.91
N LEU A 23 3.51 -31.82 28.32
CA LEU A 23 4.66 -30.99 27.98
C LEU A 23 4.34 -29.98 26.87
N ILE A 24 3.57 -30.36 25.84
CA ILE A 24 3.15 -29.45 24.76
C ILE A 24 2.22 -28.35 25.29
N VAL A 25 1.29 -28.69 26.19
CA VAL A 25 0.40 -27.69 26.83
C VAL A 25 1.19 -26.76 27.76
N ALA A 26 2.17 -27.28 28.51
CA ALA A 26 3.00 -26.48 29.40
C ALA A 26 3.92 -25.50 28.63
N VAL A 27 4.51 -25.94 27.51
CA VAL A 27 5.31 -25.06 26.63
C VAL A 27 4.43 -23.99 25.97
N GLY A 28 3.17 -24.31 25.63
CA GLY A 28 2.21 -23.34 25.10
C GLY A 28 1.86 -22.22 26.09
N MET A 29 1.78 -22.50 27.39
CA MET A 29 1.39 -21.51 28.40
C MET A 29 2.51 -20.56 28.83
N VAL A 30 3.78 -20.98 28.82
CA VAL A 30 4.91 -20.07 29.18
C VAL A 30 5.11 -18.97 28.12
N ASN A 31 4.73 -19.22 26.86
CA ASN A 31 4.84 -18.21 25.81
C ASN A 31 3.69 -17.17 25.84
N ALA A 32 2.61 -17.44 26.59
CA ALA A 32 1.45 -16.54 26.68
C ALA A 32 1.65 -15.37 27.66
N HIS A 33 2.68 -15.40 28.51
CA HIS A 33 2.97 -14.31 29.47
C HIS A 33 3.96 -13.25 28.95
N ARG A 34 4.38 -13.36 27.69
CA ARG A 34 4.98 -12.23 26.94
C ARG A 34 3.97 -11.49 26.07
N ALA A 35 2.67 -11.70 26.27
CA ALA A 35 1.67 -10.70 25.92
C ALA A 35 1.83 -9.52 26.89
N SER A 36 2.86 -8.70 26.65
CA SER A 36 2.79 -7.30 27.01
C SER A 36 1.39 -6.83 26.60
N ALA A 37 0.60 -6.36 27.56
CA ALA A 37 -0.65 -5.67 27.28
C ALA A 37 -0.44 -4.80 26.04
N PRO A 38 -1.37 -4.76 25.07
CA PRO A 38 -1.18 -3.96 23.86
C PRO A 38 -0.92 -2.53 24.33
N THR A 39 0.36 -2.15 24.37
CA THR A 39 0.77 -0.77 24.53
C THR A 39 0.01 -0.09 23.41
N PRO A 40 -0.88 0.89 23.69
CA PRO A 40 -1.51 1.62 22.62
C PRO A 40 -0.37 2.05 21.70
N PRO A 41 -0.44 1.77 20.39
CA PRO A 41 0.65 2.13 19.49
C PRO A 41 0.98 3.58 19.78
N PRO A 42 2.27 3.95 19.97
CA PRO A 42 2.63 5.31 20.28
C PRO A 42 1.87 6.18 19.28
N ALA A 43 1.04 7.08 19.81
CA ALA A 43 0.15 7.89 19.00
C ALA A 43 1.03 8.77 18.11
N ASN A 44 1.40 8.24 16.96
CA ASN A 44 2.21 8.93 16.00
C ASN A 44 1.27 9.96 15.38
N PRO A 45 1.48 11.26 15.58
CA PRO A 45 0.54 12.29 15.14
C PRO A 45 0.25 12.19 13.63
N LEU A 46 1.20 11.66 12.86
CA LEU A 46 1.02 11.41 11.43
C LEU A 46 0.04 10.27 11.12
N LEU A 47 -0.13 9.25 11.97
CA LEU A 47 -1.14 8.18 11.77
C LEU A 47 -2.58 8.68 11.97
N ARG A 48 -2.80 9.80 12.68
CA ARG A 48 -4.12 10.47 12.75
C ARG A 48 -4.43 11.27 11.49
N GLU A 49 -3.41 11.69 10.75
CA GLU A 49 -3.57 12.57 9.59
C GLU A 49 -3.81 11.82 8.28
N LEU A 50 -3.51 10.52 8.21
CA LEU A 50 -3.82 9.76 7.01
C LEU A 50 -5.31 9.43 6.98
N PRO A 51 -6.04 9.91 5.96
CA PRO A 51 -7.48 9.73 5.89
C PRO A 51 -7.82 8.24 5.82
N ASN A 52 -8.86 7.85 6.55
CA ASN A 52 -9.47 6.55 6.36
C ASN A 52 -10.17 6.55 4.99
N TYR A 53 -9.59 5.82 4.04
CA TYR A 53 -10.11 5.76 2.67
C TYR A 53 -11.56 5.22 2.63
N LEU A 54 -11.96 4.39 3.61
CA LEU A 54 -13.31 3.85 3.70
C LEU A 54 -14.35 4.88 4.14
N ASP A 55 -13.95 5.87 4.94
CA ASP A 55 -14.85 6.91 5.45
C ASP A 55 -14.89 8.14 4.52
N ASP A 56 -13.77 8.47 3.88
CA ASP A 56 -13.65 9.59 2.94
C ASP A 56 -12.72 9.26 1.74
N PRO A 57 -13.28 8.70 0.65
CA PRO A 57 -12.52 8.35 -0.54
C PRO A 57 -11.96 9.58 -1.28
N ALA A 58 -12.60 10.74 -1.13
CA ALA A 58 -12.15 11.98 -1.77
C ALA A 58 -10.86 12.49 -1.11
N SER A 59 -10.78 12.45 0.23
CA SER A 59 -9.55 12.79 0.95
C SER A 59 -8.43 11.78 0.70
N GLY A 60 -8.75 10.48 0.60
CA GLY A 60 -7.78 9.47 0.18
C GLY A 60 -7.20 9.72 -1.22
N THR A 61 -8.05 10.11 -2.17
CA THR A 61 -7.63 10.48 -3.54
C THR A 61 -6.70 11.69 -3.54
N ARG A 62 -7.06 12.77 -2.83
CA ARG A 62 -6.22 13.97 -2.72
C ARG A 62 -4.87 13.65 -2.08
N ARG A 63 -4.87 12.82 -1.03
CA ARG A 63 -3.64 12.40 -0.37
C ARG A 63 -2.74 11.59 -1.30
N MET A 64 -3.30 10.67 -2.09
CA MET A 64 -2.54 9.94 -3.12
C MET A 64 -1.88 10.88 -4.14
N ASP A 65 -2.59 11.92 -4.58
CA ASP A 65 -2.02 12.92 -5.51
C ASP A 65 -0.90 13.75 -4.87
N GLU A 66 -1.06 14.16 -3.62
CA GLU A 66 0.00 14.84 -2.85
C GLU A 66 1.26 13.99 -2.71
N LEU A 67 1.08 12.72 -2.33
CA LEU A 67 2.17 11.76 -2.20
C LEU A 67 2.87 11.55 -3.55
N ALA A 68 2.10 11.34 -4.62
CA ALA A 68 2.65 11.17 -5.97
C ALA A 68 3.43 12.41 -6.44
N ARG A 69 2.93 13.61 -6.14
CA ARG A 69 3.60 14.88 -6.47
C ARG A 69 4.89 15.07 -5.68
N ARG A 70 4.86 14.85 -4.36
CA ARG A 70 6.03 15.00 -3.48
C ARG A 70 7.13 14.00 -3.82
N ALA A 71 6.75 12.75 -4.06
CA ALA A 71 7.65 11.69 -4.49
C ALA A 71 8.15 11.85 -5.94
N LYS A 72 7.43 12.63 -6.77
CA LYS A 72 7.61 12.70 -8.23
C LYS A 72 7.54 11.30 -8.86
N GLY A 73 6.54 10.53 -8.44
CA GLY A 73 6.32 9.15 -8.91
C GLY A 73 7.27 8.09 -8.34
N ARG A 74 8.25 8.47 -7.49
CA ARG A 74 9.23 7.55 -6.90
C ARG A 74 8.78 7.03 -5.53
N TYR A 75 8.20 5.85 -5.51
CA TYR A 75 7.63 5.24 -4.31
C TYR A 75 8.61 5.13 -3.14
N GLU A 76 9.87 4.84 -3.41
CA GLU A 76 10.95 4.73 -2.43
C GLU A 76 11.26 6.05 -1.69
N LYS A 77 10.76 7.18 -2.19
CA LYS A 77 10.88 8.49 -1.53
C LYS A 77 9.78 8.75 -0.52
N LEU A 78 8.77 7.89 -0.45
CA LEU A 78 7.76 7.93 0.59
C LEU A 78 8.35 7.36 1.87
N THR A 79 7.90 7.86 3.02
CA THR A 79 8.22 7.26 4.32
C THR A 79 7.60 5.87 4.42
N GLU A 80 8.15 4.99 5.25
CA GLU A 80 7.62 3.62 5.42
C GLU A 80 6.13 3.60 5.78
N MET A 81 5.67 4.58 6.55
CA MET A 81 4.28 4.69 6.95
C MET A 81 3.37 5.09 5.79
N GLU A 82 3.81 6.03 4.95
CA GLU A 82 3.09 6.38 3.73
C GLU A 82 3.08 5.21 2.75
N GLN A 83 4.19 4.49 2.62
CA GLN A 83 4.25 3.26 1.83
C GLN A 83 3.20 2.26 2.34
N ARG A 84 3.18 1.94 3.64
CA ARG A 84 2.17 1.02 4.21
C ARG A 84 0.73 1.49 3.99
N TRP A 85 0.45 2.77 4.12
CA TRP A 85 -0.89 3.29 3.85
C TRP A 85 -1.26 3.17 2.37
N VAL A 86 -0.34 3.53 1.47
CA VAL A 86 -0.54 3.39 0.03
C VAL A 86 -0.74 1.91 -0.33
N GLU A 87 0.04 0.98 0.22
CA GLU A 87 -0.18 -0.46 0.00
C GLU A 87 -1.54 -0.90 0.52
N GLY A 88 -1.97 -0.40 1.67
CA GLY A 88 -3.27 -0.70 2.27
C GLY A 88 -4.43 -0.26 1.37
N VAL A 89 -4.38 0.96 0.83
CA VAL A 89 -5.46 1.50 -0.03
C VAL A 89 -5.41 0.98 -1.47
N THR A 90 -4.25 0.48 -1.92
CA THR A 90 -4.05 -0.04 -3.29
C THR A 90 -3.94 -1.57 -3.35
N ALA A 91 -4.14 -2.25 -2.22
CA ALA A 91 -4.04 -3.70 -2.09
C ALA A 91 -2.72 -4.25 -2.67
N GLY A 92 -1.58 -3.66 -2.30
CA GLY A 92 -0.26 -4.14 -2.73
C GLY A 92 0.28 -3.54 -4.04
N HIS A 93 -0.40 -2.55 -4.62
CA HIS A 93 0.00 -1.92 -5.89
C HIS A 93 0.55 -0.51 -5.71
N GLY A 94 1.12 -0.20 -4.54
CA GLY A 94 1.39 1.17 -4.15
C GLY A 94 2.37 1.90 -5.07
N ALA A 95 3.47 1.24 -5.41
CA ALA A 95 4.48 1.80 -6.30
C ALA A 95 3.90 2.17 -7.67
N ARG A 96 3.16 1.25 -8.29
CA ARG A 96 2.52 1.46 -9.59
C ARG A 96 1.50 2.59 -9.55
N MET A 97 0.71 2.69 -8.49
CA MET A 97 -0.31 3.73 -8.35
C MET A 97 0.30 5.12 -8.20
N ILE A 98 1.39 5.25 -7.45
CA ILE A 98 2.12 6.51 -7.29
C ILE A 98 2.76 6.96 -8.61
N GLU A 99 3.37 6.04 -9.35
CA GLU A 99 3.95 6.32 -10.66
C GLU A 99 2.88 6.78 -11.67
N MET A 100 1.78 6.03 -11.80
CA MET A 100 0.72 6.35 -12.75
C MET A 100 0.10 7.72 -12.49
N ARG A 101 -0.19 8.06 -11.22
CA ARG A 101 -0.76 9.36 -10.84
C ARG A 101 0.20 10.51 -11.15
N TRP A 102 1.49 10.32 -10.92
CA TRP A 102 2.49 11.31 -11.29
C TRP A 102 2.55 11.52 -12.82
N ALA A 103 2.58 10.43 -13.59
CA ALA A 103 2.59 10.49 -15.05
C ALA A 103 1.32 11.16 -15.61
N GLU A 104 0.17 10.92 -14.99
CA GLU A 104 -1.08 11.59 -15.36
C GLU A 104 -1.02 13.11 -15.11
N MET A 105 -0.54 13.54 -13.94
CA MET A 105 -0.36 14.97 -13.64
C MET A 105 0.56 15.64 -14.67
N GLN A 106 1.68 15.00 -15.02
CA GLN A 106 2.60 15.54 -16.03
C GLN A 106 1.95 15.66 -17.42
N ARG A 107 1.13 14.68 -17.81
CA ARG A 107 0.36 14.75 -19.07
C ARG A 107 -0.62 15.92 -19.08
N ARG A 108 -1.35 16.13 -17.97
CA ARG A 108 -2.29 17.26 -17.82
C ARG A 108 -1.57 18.60 -17.87
N GLU A 109 -0.46 18.74 -17.14
CA GLU A 109 0.35 19.96 -17.14
C GLU A 109 0.89 20.28 -18.54
N LYS A 110 1.37 19.27 -19.27
CA LYS A 110 1.83 19.45 -20.65
C LYS A 110 0.71 19.92 -21.57
N ALA A 111 -0.46 19.28 -21.51
CA ALA A 111 -1.62 19.67 -22.31
C ALA A 111 -2.05 21.11 -22.03
N LEU A 112 -2.06 21.53 -20.76
CA LEU A 112 -2.37 22.91 -20.38
C LEU A 112 -1.34 23.92 -20.91
N ARG A 113 -0.06 23.56 -20.91
CA ARG A 113 1.00 24.40 -21.49
C ARG A 113 0.87 24.54 -23.01
N GLU A 114 0.53 23.46 -23.70
CA GLU A 114 0.30 23.47 -25.14
C GLU A 114 -0.94 24.29 -25.50
N ALA A 115 -2.04 24.15 -24.76
CA ALA A 115 -3.25 24.96 -24.95
C ALA A 115 -3.04 26.45 -24.67
N LYS A 116 -2.16 26.80 -23.72
CA LYS A 116 -1.84 28.20 -23.39
C LYS A 116 -0.84 28.83 -24.37
N LYS A 117 -0.17 28.06 -25.23
CA LYS A 117 0.80 28.60 -26.18
C LYS A 117 0.03 29.44 -27.22
N PRO A 118 0.18 30.78 -27.24
CA PRO A 118 -0.50 31.58 -28.23
C PRO A 118 -0.05 31.12 -29.62
N ASP A 119 -0.99 31.10 -30.57
CA ASP A 119 -0.72 30.77 -31.95
C ASP A 119 0.22 31.81 -32.57
N VAL A 120 1.52 31.63 -32.39
CA VAL A 120 2.56 32.43 -33.06
C VAL A 120 2.66 32.05 -34.55
N ARG A 121 1.82 31.13 -35.05
CA ARG A 121 1.78 30.72 -36.47
C ARG A 121 0.66 31.41 -37.27
N GLY A 122 0.01 32.43 -36.71
CA GLY A 122 -0.99 33.27 -37.40
C GLY A 122 -0.47 34.61 -37.95
N GLY A 123 0.82 34.89 -37.88
CA GLY A 123 1.44 36.14 -38.35
C GLY A 123 1.72 36.18 -39.86
N SER A 124 0.79 35.72 -40.70
CA SER A 124 0.86 36.01 -42.15
C SER A 124 0.10 37.30 -42.41
N ARG A 125 0.83 38.40 -42.28
CA ARG A 125 0.49 39.73 -42.79
C ARG A 125 -0.09 39.58 -44.21
N PRO A 126 -1.35 39.97 -44.50
CA PRO A 126 -1.71 40.24 -45.88
C PRO A 126 -0.90 41.46 -46.30
N GLU A 127 0.27 41.22 -46.90
CA GLU A 127 0.98 42.27 -47.63
C GLU A 127 0.01 42.83 -48.67
N GLY A 128 -0.38 44.08 -48.45
CA GLY A 128 -1.11 44.86 -49.43
C GLY A 128 -0.27 44.92 -50.70
N ARG A 129 -0.67 44.13 -51.70
CA ARG A 129 -0.18 44.31 -53.06
C ARG A 129 -1.03 45.40 -53.70
N SER A 130 -0.71 46.64 -53.33
CA SER A 130 -0.96 47.80 -54.16
C SER A 130 -0.11 47.65 -55.42
N ALA A 131 -0.75 47.39 -56.55
CA ALA A 131 -0.26 47.63 -57.90
C ALA A 131 -1.56 47.91 -58.68
N ASP A 132 -2.05 49.14 -58.76
CA ASP A 132 -1.50 50.28 -59.50
C ASP A 132 -1.00 49.88 -60.91
N ARG A 133 -1.83 50.29 -61.87
CA ARG A 133 -1.63 50.52 -63.32
C ARG A 133 -1.66 49.37 -64.32
N PRO A 134 -2.00 49.66 -65.60
CA PRO A 134 -2.35 50.97 -66.19
C PRO A 134 -3.85 51.26 -66.33
#